data_AF-A0A4Z1DRF9-F1
#
_entry.id   AF-A0A4Z1DRF9-F1
#
_cell.length_a   1.000
_cell.length_b   1.000
_cell.length_c   1.000
_cell.angle_alpha   90.00
_cell.angle_beta   90.00
_cell.angle_gamma   90.00
#
_symmetry.space_group_name_H-M   'P 1'
#
loop_
_entity.id
_entity.type
_entity.pdbx_description
1 polymer ?
#
loop_
_entity_poly.entity_id
_entity_poly.type
_entity_poly.pdbx_seq_one_letter_code
_entity_poly.pdbx_strand_id
1 'polypeptide(L)'
;MGRGAIDANRPVLHWYCLAMATLPWECVVHGVPASLQSKGSTRARWKAAVSAAATSQWPAGEVPLAVPVQVTITYFFEGSALDVDNMLKPIQDALIGIVLEDDKHVTDVRGAKRDLANAFIVKGMSRVMADGFISNGPFVHIKIDLAPDHKELP
;
A
#
# COMPACT_ATOMS: atom_id res chain seq x y z
N MET A 1 2.06 -51.49 11.62
CA MET A 1 3.40 -50.86 11.46
C MET A 1 3.44 -50.31 10.04
N GLY A 2 3.68 -49.04 9.74
CA GLY A 2 4.04 -47.87 10.53
C GLY A 2 3.41 -46.61 9.92
N ARG A 3 3.34 -45.56 10.73
CA ARG A 3 2.79 -44.24 10.38
C ARG A 3 3.80 -43.54 9.47
N GLY A 4 3.37 -43.09 8.29
CA GLY A 4 4.15 -42.17 7.47
C GLY A 4 4.19 -40.82 8.16
N ALA A 5 5.37 -40.44 8.63
CA ALA A 5 5.62 -39.15 9.26
C ALA A 5 5.42 -38.04 8.23
N ILE A 6 4.53 -37.11 8.54
CA ILE A 6 4.49 -35.79 7.93
C ILE A 6 5.76 -35.06 8.35
N ASP A 7 6.64 -34.81 7.40
CA ASP A 7 7.90 -34.12 7.61
C ASP A 7 7.63 -32.62 7.82
N ALA A 8 7.72 -32.18 9.07
CA ALA A 8 7.37 -30.83 9.54
C ALA A 8 8.52 -29.82 9.38
N ASN A 9 9.41 -30.00 8.42
CA ASN A 9 10.64 -29.21 8.31
C ASN A 9 10.95 -28.73 6.88
N ARG A 10 10.00 -28.06 6.23
CA ARG A 10 10.30 -27.21 5.06
C ARG A 10 10.71 -25.81 5.57
N PRO A 11 11.90 -25.29 5.22
CA PRO A 11 12.42 -24.08 5.84
C PRO A 11 11.67 -22.83 5.36
N VAL A 12 11.21 -22.05 6.32
CA VAL A 12 10.62 -20.71 6.20
C VAL A 12 11.46 -19.69 5.37
N LEU A 13 12.72 -20.02 5.08
CA LEU A 13 13.67 -19.16 4.36
C LEU A 13 13.34 -18.97 2.87
N HIS A 14 12.70 -19.94 2.21
CA HIS A 14 12.37 -19.81 0.78
C HIS A 14 11.24 -18.79 0.54
N TRP A 15 10.28 -18.71 1.48
CA TRP A 15 9.14 -17.80 1.43
C TRP A 15 9.56 -16.34 1.65
N TYR A 16 10.53 -16.11 2.53
CA TYR A 16 11.10 -14.78 2.76
C TYR A 16 11.86 -14.23 1.54
N CYS A 17 12.53 -15.10 0.76
CA CYS A 17 13.34 -14.65 -0.37
C CYS A 17 12.48 -14.17 -1.56
N LEU A 18 11.29 -14.76 -1.76
CA LEU A 18 10.33 -14.32 -2.80
C LEU A 18 9.63 -13.01 -2.42
N ALA A 19 9.16 -12.88 -1.18
CA ALA A 19 8.48 -11.67 -0.70
C ALA A 19 9.35 -10.39 -0.77
N MET A 20 10.69 -10.51 -0.70
CA MET A 20 11.60 -9.37 -0.85
C MET A 20 11.76 -8.91 -2.31
N ALA A 21 11.46 -9.76 -3.30
CA ALA A 21 11.67 -9.43 -4.72
C ALA A 21 10.66 -8.41 -5.27
N THR A 22 9.62 -8.06 -4.51
CA THR A 22 8.53 -7.19 -4.93
C THR A 22 8.60 -5.79 -4.32
N LEU A 23 9.58 -5.50 -3.46
CA LEU A 23 9.76 -4.19 -2.82
C LEU A 23 10.87 -3.35 -3.49
N PRO A 24 10.69 -2.02 -3.65
CA PRO A 24 9.49 -1.26 -3.36
C PRO A 24 8.32 -1.67 -4.26
N TRP A 25 7.15 -1.83 -3.65
CA TRP A 25 5.90 -2.02 -4.38
C TRP A 25 5.13 -0.71 -4.41
N GLU A 26 4.54 -0.38 -5.55
CA GLU A 26 3.77 0.85 -5.73
C GLU A 26 2.45 0.57 -6.44
N CYS A 27 1.42 1.33 -6.12
CA CYS A 27 0.20 1.40 -6.93
C CYS A 27 -0.42 2.80 -6.92
N VAL A 28 -1.30 3.06 -7.89
CA VAL A 28 -2.09 4.30 -7.97
C VAL A 28 -3.57 3.96 -7.93
N VAL A 29 -4.31 4.74 -7.15
CA VAL A 29 -5.77 4.70 -7.07
C VAL A 29 -6.32 6.05 -7.52
N HIS A 30 -6.99 6.07 -8.66
CA HIS A 30 -7.58 7.30 -9.19
C HIS A 30 -8.82 7.73 -8.40
N GLY A 31 -8.99 9.03 -8.22
CA GLY A 31 -10.10 9.65 -7.52
C GLY A 31 -9.74 10.18 -6.12
N VAL A 32 -10.78 10.66 -5.45
CA VAL A 32 -10.68 11.26 -4.11
C VAL A 32 -10.81 10.17 -3.04
N PRO A 33 -9.88 10.07 -2.09
CA PRO A 33 -9.98 9.08 -1.02
C PRO A 33 -11.17 9.35 -0.11
N ALA A 34 -11.79 8.27 0.38
CA ALA A 34 -12.82 8.39 1.41
C ALA A 34 -12.17 8.69 2.77
N SER A 35 -12.66 9.73 3.46
CA SER A 35 -12.34 9.93 4.88
C SER A 35 -12.96 8.82 5.74
N LEU A 36 -12.28 8.47 6.84
CA LEU A 36 -12.78 7.56 7.87
C LEU A 36 -14.15 7.98 8.42
N GLN A 37 -14.48 9.28 8.42
CA GLN A 37 -15.77 9.81 8.87
C GLN A 37 -16.86 9.79 7.78
N SER A 38 -16.51 9.38 6.56
CA SER A 38 -17.47 9.31 5.45
C SER A 38 -18.53 8.23 5.68
N LYS A 39 -19.66 8.34 4.97
CA LYS A 39 -20.70 7.30 4.94
C LYS A 39 -20.11 5.94 4.61
N GLY A 40 -20.67 4.87 5.20
CA GLY A 40 -20.19 3.49 5.02
C GLY A 40 -20.07 3.07 3.56
N SER A 41 -21.03 3.44 2.71
CA SER A 41 -21.00 3.16 1.27
C SER A 41 -19.85 3.84 0.53
N THR A 42 -19.53 5.10 0.88
CA THR A 42 -18.39 5.83 0.31
C THR A 42 -17.08 5.14 0.67
N ARG A 43 -16.92 4.75 1.95
CA ARG A 43 -15.74 4.02 2.43
C ARG A 43 -15.62 2.66 1.74
N ALA A 44 -16.70 1.91 1.62
CA ALA A 44 -16.71 0.61 0.95
C ALA A 44 -16.33 0.71 -0.53
N ARG A 45 -16.89 1.70 -1.25
CA ARG A 45 -16.53 1.97 -2.65
C ARG A 45 -15.05 2.31 -2.79
N TRP A 46 -14.52 3.15 -1.90
CA TRP A 46 -13.11 3.51 -1.92
C TRP A 46 -12.20 2.30 -1.63
N LYS A 47 -12.51 1.51 -0.59
CA LYS A 47 -11.78 0.27 -0.30
C LYS A 47 -11.77 -0.67 -1.50
N ALA A 48 -12.91 -0.84 -2.18
CA ALA A 48 -12.98 -1.67 -3.38
C ALA A 48 -12.09 -1.15 -4.52
N ALA A 49 -11.99 0.17 -4.70
CA ALA A 49 -11.09 0.78 -5.69
C ALA A 49 -9.61 0.54 -5.34
N VAL A 50 -9.24 0.70 -4.06
CA VAL A 50 -7.89 0.41 -3.56
C VAL A 50 -7.55 -1.07 -3.77
N SER A 51 -8.45 -1.98 -3.36
CA SER A 51 -8.24 -3.43 -3.53
C SER A 51 -8.13 -3.82 -5.01
N ALA A 52 -8.93 -3.22 -5.90
CA ALA A 52 -8.84 -3.49 -7.34
C ALA A 52 -7.50 -3.04 -7.93
N ALA A 53 -7.01 -1.84 -7.56
CA ALA A 53 -5.71 -1.34 -7.99
C ALA A 53 -4.55 -2.18 -7.41
N ALA A 54 -4.67 -2.61 -6.15
CA ALA A 54 -3.68 -3.48 -5.52
C ALA A 54 -3.62 -4.84 -6.20
N THR A 55 -4.76 -5.50 -6.41
CA THR A 55 -4.83 -6.82 -7.06
C THR A 55 -4.31 -6.80 -8.50
N SER A 56 -4.51 -5.71 -9.24
CA SER A 56 -4.02 -5.62 -10.63
C SER A 56 -2.51 -5.45 -10.72
N GLN A 57 -1.87 -4.89 -9.70
CA GLN A 57 -0.43 -4.61 -9.67
C GLN A 57 0.36 -5.60 -8.82
N TRP A 58 -0.28 -6.28 -7.87
CA TRP A 58 0.37 -7.31 -7.07
C TRP A 58 0.72 -8.52 -7.96
N PRO A 59 1.97 -9.00 -7.99
CA PRO A 59 2.35 -10.04 -8.93
C PRO A 59 1.56 -11.34 -8.68
N ALA A 60 1.12 -11.96 -9.78
CA ALA A 60 0.32 -13.19 -9.69
C ALA A 60 1.11 -14.32 -9.02
N GLY A 61 0.51 -14.94 -8.01
CA GLY A 61 1.11 -16.04 -7.25
C GLY A 61 1.99 -15.61 -6.08
N GLU A 62 2.23 -14.31 -5.90
CA GLU A 62 2.89 -13.79 -4.70
C GLU A 62 1.96 -13.85 -3.49
N VAL A 63 2.55 -14.21 -2.35
CA VAL A 63 1.84 -14.21 -1.06
C VAL A 63 1.87 -12.80 -0.45
N PRO A 64 0.84 -12.41 0.34
CA PRO A 64 0.89 -11.15 1.07
C PRO A 64 2.11 -11.08 2.00
N LEU A 65 2.66 -9.89 2.15
CA LEU A 65 3.82 -9.60 3.00
C LEU A 65 3.48 -9.87 4.46
N ALA A 66 4.30 -10.70 5.11
CA ALA A 66 4.23 -11.03 6.52
C ALA A 66 5.45 -10.52 7.31
N VAL A 67 5.98 -9.37 6.89
CA VAL A 67 7.18 -8.73 7.43
C VAL A 67 6.88 -7.27 7.78
N PRO A 68 7.64 -6.64 8.70
CA PRO A 68 7.51 -5.21 8.98
C PRO A 68 7.70 -4.35 7.73
N VAL A 69 6.71 -3.52 7.42
CA VAL A 69 6.72 -2.61 6.28
C VAL A 69 6.52 -1.16 6.69
N GLN A 70 7.02 -0.27 5.84
CA GLN A 70 6.64 1.13 5.78
C GLN A 70 5.61 1.33 4.68
N VAL A 71 4.49 1.97 5.01
CA VAL A 71 3.45 2.35 4.04
C VAL A 71 3.48 3.87 3.85
N THR A 72 3.84 4.32 2.65
CA THR A 72 3.80 5.73 2.27
C THR A 72 2.59 6.00 1.38
N ILE A 73 1.71 6.89 1.82
CA ILE A 73 0.48 7.28 1.11
C ILE A 73 0.58 8.77 0.78
N THR A 74 0.60 9.09 -0.51
CA THR A 74 0.57 10.48 -0.98
C THR A 74 -0.71 10.75 -1.74
N TYR A 75 -1.53 11.66 -1.23
CA TYR A 75 -2.72 12.14 -1.94
C TYR A 75 -2.39 13.36 -2.78
N PHE A 76 -2.51 13.21 -4.10
CA PHE A 76 -2.42 14.29 -5.06
C PHE A 76 -3.84 14.80 -5.32
N PHE A 77 -4.09 16.04 -4.94
CA PHE A 77 -5.43 16.61 -4.89
C PHE A 77 -5.55 17.90 -5.68
N GLU A 78 -6.78 18.24 -6.05
CA GLU A 78 -7.15 19.56 -6.54
C GLU A 78 -8.21 20.16 -5.62
N GLY A 79 -8.08 21.44 -5.30
CA GLY A 79 -9.04 22.13 -4.43
C GLY A 79 -8.88 21.77 -2.95
N SER A 80 -9.94 21.25 -2.31
CA SER A 80 -9.92 20.99 -0.87
C SER A 80 -9.23 19.66 -0.53
N ALA A 81 -8.18 19.76 0.26
CA ALA A 81 -7.50 18.58 0.80
C ALA A 81 -8.37 17.87 1.85
N LEU A 82 -8.35 16.54 1.81
CA LEU A 82 -8.74 15.74 2.97
C LEU A 82 -7.67 15.82 4.05
N ASP A 83 -8.10 15.55 5.28
CA ASP A 83 -7.19 15.31 6.38
C ASP A 83 -6.42 13.99 6.14
N VAL A 84 -5.12 14.04 6.37
CA VAL A 84 -4.18 12.98 6.01
C VAL A 84 -4.51 11.71 6.79
N ASP A 85 -4.66 11.81 8.10
CA ASP A 85 -4.88 10.63 8.96
C ASP A 85 -6.21 9.96 8.64
N ASN A 86 -7.22 10.75 8.27
CA ASN A 86 -8.54 10.26 7.92
C ASN A 86 -8.58 9.38 6.67
N MET A 87 -7.60 9.47 5.75
CA MET A 87 -7.55 8.60 4.55
C MET A 87 -6.67 7.36 4.73
N LEU A 88 -5.75 7.32 5.71
CA LEU A 88 -4.75 6.24 5.82
C LEU A 88 -5.40 4.89 6.15
N LYS A 89 -6.25 4.84 7.17
CA LYS A 89 -6.81 3.56 7.69
C LYS A 89 -7.64 2.81 6.64
N PRO A 90 -8.59 3.44 5.91
CA PRO A 90 -9.33 2.76 4.85
C PRO A 90 -8.43 2.17 3.75
N ILE A 91 -7.32 2.84 3.42
CA ILE A 91 -6.35 2.35 2.43
C ILE A 91 -5.62 1.13 2.97
N GLN A 92 -5.07 1.20 4.19
CA GLN A 92 -4.40 0.06 4.83
C GLN A 92 -5.31 -1.16 4.92
N ASP A 93 -6.55 -0.97 5.38
CA ASP A 93 -7.52 -2.06 5.51
C ASP A 93 -7.93 -2.68 4.16
N ALA A 94 -7.69 -2.00 3.03
CA ALA A 94 -7.97 -2.51 1.70
C ALA A 94 -6.79 -3.27 1.07
N LEU A 95 -5.59 -3.13 1.65
CA LEU A 95 -4.37 -3.83 1.24
C LEU A 95 -4.20 -5.19 1.97
N ILE A 96 -4.85 -5.37 3.11
CA ILE A 96 -4.84 -6.62 3.89
C ILE A 96 -5.46 -7.75 3.08
N GLY A 97 -4.82 -8.91 3.07
CA GLY A 97 -5.19 -10.10 2.31
C GLY A 97 -4.79 -10.05 0.83
N ILE A 98 -4.23 -8.93 0.34
CA ILE A 98 -3.73 -8.78 -1.03
C ILE A 98 -2.22 -8.57 -0.99
N VAL A 99 -1.79 -7.45 -0.42
CA VAL A 99 -0.39 -7.05 -0.34
C VAL A 99 0.19 -7.29 1.03
N LEU A 100 -0.62 -7.13 2.08
CA LEU A 100 -0.23 -7.32 3.48
C LEU A 100 -1.00 -8.49 4.06
N GLU A 101 -0.36 -9.36 4.82
CA GLU A 101 -1.06 -10.45 5.50
C GLU A 101 -2.01 -9.92 6.58
N ASP A 102 -1.55 -8.93 7.35
CA ASP A 102 -2.16 -8.46 8.60
C ASP A 102 -1.73 -7.00 8.86
N ASP A 103 -2.54 -6.23 9.59
CA ASP A 103 -2.22 -4.83 9.89
C ASP A 103 -1.07 -4.66 10.89
N LYS A 104 -0.79 -5.67 11.72
CA LYS A 104 0.36 -5.69 12.64
C LYS A 104 1.71 -5.55 11.95
N HIS A 105 1.77 -5.88 10.66
CA HIS A 105 3.00 -5.80 9.85
C HIS A 105 3.29 -4.37 9.39
N VAL A 106 2.32 -3.46 9.48
CA VAL A 106 2.53 -2.03 9.20
C VAL A 106 3.11 -1.35 10.43
N THR A 107 4.43 -1.17 10.46
CA THR A 107 5.13 -0.59 11.61
C THR A 107 5.46 0.89 11.43
N ASP A 108 5.53 1.38 10.19
CA ASP A 108 5.74 2.78 9.86
C ASP A 108 4.72 3.25 8.82
N VAL A 109 4.14 4.43 9.03
CA VAL A 109 3.17 5.02 8.10
C VAL A 109 3.54 6.47 7.83
N ARG A 110 3.67 6.80 6.55
CA ARG A 110 3.89 8.18 6.09
C ARG A 110 2.70 8.65 5.28
N GLY A 111 1.98 9.63 5.80
CA GLY A 111 0.92 10.33 5.08
C GLY A 111 1.39 11.67 4.53
N ALA A 112 1.12 11.93 3.26
CA ALA A 112 1.40 13.22 2.63
C ALA A 112 0.26 13.65 1.71
N LYS A 113 0.16 14.97 1.51
CA LYS A 113 -0.72 15.57 0.51
C LYS A 113 0.06 16.53 -0.38
N ARG A 114 -0.30 16.57 -1.66
CA ARG A 114 0.32 17.42 -2.68
C ARG A 114 -0.79 18.06 -3.52
N ASP A 115 -0.79 19.37 -3.59
CA ASP A 115 -1.75 20.12 -4.40
C ASP A 115 -1.26 20.10 -5.86
N LEU A 116 -2.08 19.52 -6.74
CA LEU A 116 -1.81 19.43 -8.17
C LEU A 116 -1.88 20.79 -8.87
N ALA A 117 -2.57 21.78 -8.28
CA ALA A 117 -2.65 23.13 -8.83
C ALA A 117 -1.38 23.96 -8.55
N ASN A 118 -0.54 23.52 -7.62
CA ASN A 118 0.71 24.21 -7.30
C ASN A 118 1.88 23.71 -8.15
N ALA A 119 2.90 24.54 -8.32
CA ALA A 119 4.15 24.11 -8.95
C ALA A 119 4.93 23.19 -7.99
N PHE A 120 5.31 22.01 -8.47
CA PHE A 120 6.21 21.10 -7.76
C PHE A 120 7.16 20.41 -8.73
N ILE A 121 8.30 19.96 -8.20
CA ILE A 121 9.28 19.18 -8.94
C ILE A 121 9.14 17.73 -8.48
N VAL A 122 8.82 16.83 -9.41
CA VAL A 122 8.89 15.39 -9.16
C VAL A 122 10.29 14.90 -9.51
N LYS A 123 11.02 14.36 -8.54
CA LYS A 123 12.32 13.73 -8.73
C LYS A 123 12.15 12.22 -8.67
N GLY A 124 12.72 11.49 -9.62
CA GLY A 124 12.68 10.02 -9.63
C GLY A 124 11.26 9.45 -9.80
N MET A 125 10.47 10.01 -10.72
CA MET A 125 9.11 9.55 -10.99
C MET A 125 9.11 8.08 -11.45
N SER A 126 8.41 7.21 -10.72
CA SER A 126 8.18 5.84 -11.15
C SER A 126 7.10 5.79 -12.24
N ARG A 127 7.08 4.70 -13.02
CA ARG A 127 6.05 4.49 -14.04
C ARG A 127 4.64 4.49 -13.44
N VAL A 128 4.48 3.86 -12.28
CA VAL A 128 3.21 3.80 -11.55
C VAL A 128 2.74 5.20 -11.14
N MET A 129 3.65 6.04 -10.65
CA MET A 129 3.34 7.43 -10.31
C MET A 129 2.98 8.27 -11.55
N ALA A 130 3.64 8.03 -12.69
CA ALA A 130 3.34 8.71 -13.95
C ALA A 130 1.90 8.44 -14.42
N ASP A 131 1.40 7.21 -14.27
CA ASP A 131 0.01 6.86 -14.60
C ASP A 131 -0.99 7.72 -13.81
N GLY A 132 -0.68 8.03 -12.55
CA GLY A 132 -1.46 8.96 -11.73
C GLY A 132 -1.53 10.37 -12.33
N PHE A 133 -0.38 10.94 -12.71
CA PHE A 133 -0.33 12.27 -13.32
C PHE A 133 -1.03 12.34 -14.69
N ILE A 134 -0.98 11.27 -15.48
CA ILE A 134 -1.63 11.21 -16.80
C ILE A 134 -3.16 11.20 -16.68
N SER A 135 -3.71 10.76 -15.54
CA SER A 135 -5.16 10.67 -15.34
C SER A 135 -5.90 12.02 -15.28
N ASN A 136 -5.18 13.14 -15.17
CA ASN A 136 -5.73 14.51 -15.18
C ASN A 136 -6.84 14.72 -14.13
N GLY A 137 -6.59 14.29 -12.90
CA GLY A 137 -7.47 14.47 -11.75
C GLY A 137 -6.81 13.99 -10.44
N PRO A 138 -7.54 14.06 -9.31
CA PRO A 138 -7.01 13.62 -8.02
C PRO A 138 -6.71 12.12 -8.03
N PHE A 139 -5.63 11.74 -7.36
CA PHE A 139 -5.25 10.34 -7.20
C PHE A 139 -4.44 10.12 -5.92
N VAL A 140 -4.41 8.87 -5.46
CA VAL A 140 -3.57 8.45 -4.34
C VAL A 140 -2.47 7.55 -4.87
N HIS A 141 -1.22 7.90 -4.56
CA HIS A 141 -0.07 7.03 -4.75
C HIS A 141 0.22 6.29 -3.43
N ILE A 142 0.34 4.97 -3.52
CA ILE A 142 0.66 4.09 -2.39
C ILE A 142 2.01 3.45 -2.71
N LYS A 143 2.95 3.54 -1.77
CA LYS A 143 4.24 2.87 -1.83
C LYS A 143 4.45 2.05 -0.58
N ILE A 144 4.95 0.83 -0.74
CA ILE A 144 5.32 -0.07 0.34
C ILE A 144 6.81 -0.37 0.21
N ASP A 145 7.53 -0.17 1.30
CA ASP A 145 8.94 -0.48 1.48
C ASP A 145 9.11 -1.36 2.72
N LEU A 146 10.30 -1.94 2.90
CA LEU A 146 10.67 -2.51 4.19
C LEU A 146 10.65 -1.40 5.26
N ALA A 147 10.19 -1.73 6.46
CA ALA A 147 10.27 -0.81 7.56
C ALA A 147 11.74 -0.44 7.86
N PRO A 148 12.02 0.83 8.24
CA PRO A 148 13.34 1.19 8.74
C PRO A 148 13.67 0.41 10.03
N ASP A 149 14.94 0.32 10.40
CA ASP A 149 15.31 -0.29 11.68
C ASP A 149 14.93 0.66 12.83
N HIS A 150 13.87 0.31 13.58
CA HIS A 150 13.37 1.11 14.70
C HIS A 150 14.28 1.07 15.94
N LYS A 151 15.39 0.31 15.91
CA LYS A 151 16.41 0.35 16.97
C LYS A 151 17.29 1.59 16.91
N GLU A 152 17.29 2.28 15.78
CA GLU A 152 17.97 3.55 15.60
C GLU A 152 16.91 4.65 15.45
N LEU A 153 16.73 5.43 16.52
CA LEU A 153 15.89 6.62 16.50
C LEU A 153 16.73 7.83 16.03
N PRO A 154 16.14 8.75 15.25
CA PRO A 154 16.82 9.96 14.79
C PRO A 154 17.26 10.89 15.95
#